data_AF-A0A9X3X863-F1
#
_entry.id   AF-A0A9X3X863-F1
#
_cell.length_a   1.000
_cell.length_b   1.000
_cell.length_c   1.000
_cell.angle_alpha   90.00
_cell.angle_beta   90.00
_cell.angle_gamma   90.00
#
_symmetry.space_group_name_H-M   'P 1'
#
loop_
_entity.id
_entity.type
_entity.pdbx_description
1 polymer ?
#
loop_
_entity_poly.entity_id
_entity_poly.type
_entity_poly.pdbx_seq_one_letter_code
_entity_poly.pdbx_strand_id
1 'polypeptide(L)'
;MRFRLAFVLTAIPTAIGAYLAACSPPDNLEDLCGWLGDTNNCYRKFAQEVTDRCGVVVNADTPPNDPAQPSPRHGTFLKRDKLDLCVFDSAAGGRVVFDPPLDIAEFPVKTASFAIINADTTLCGAGAVGNDGAFAISVESNPPIPDGGTGDAGAVDCSSETQTCGGTFSVTSITERELIDTKCPNGETHRFNRLQLAKCDGDQQIEQDYDQLMPRAELLSSAGAVGVNGFVRFRVVYPPSMIPMPTDEKYPLSGEPPVVVEYFECSVPGASSTCANAQKDPDETDVDCGAICGKGCAEGKLCAINADCASRTCAKDELDGILKCRPNPNCGNGKHDADEGDVDCGVVCNNACGECKTCIIHDDCGSGSACVLDADGVKKCRADVDAGACSMPDAGGGGAGGAGGAGGAGGAGGMP
;
A
#
# COMPACT_ATOMS: atom_id res chain seq x y z
N MET A 1 -14.44 21.07 8.00
CA MET A 1 -14.18 22.09 6.95
C MET A 1 -13.97 21.36 5.64
N ARG A 2 -14.87 21.52 4.68
CA ARG A 2 -14.80 20.87 3.36
C ARG A 2 -13.79 21.67 2.52
N PHE A 3 -12.57 21.16 2.36
CA PHE A 3 -11.59 21.72 1.43
C PHE A 3 -12.09 21.44 0.01
N ARG A 4 -12.81 22.40 -0.57
CA ARG A 4 -12.98 22.50 -2.02
C ARG A 4 -11.67 23.07 -2.56
N LEU A 5 -10.68 22.22 -2.85
CA LEU A 5 -9.64 22.62 -3.79
C LEU A 5 -10.34 22.69 -5.14
N ALA A 6 -10.51 23.92 -5.63
CA ALA A 6 -10.82 24.18 -7.02
C ALA A 6 -9.61 23.72 -7.84
N PHE A 7 -9.60 22.45 -8.24
CA PHE A 7 -8.78 22.00 -9.33
C PHE A 7 -9.24 22.77 -10.57
N VAL A 8 -8.39 23.64 -11.09
CA VAL A 8 -8.42 23.96 -12.52
C VAL A 8 -7.83 22.72 -13.20
N LEU A 9 -8.63 21.66 -13.25
CA LEU A 9 -8.50 20.67 -14.31
C LEU A 9 -8.73 21.48 -15.59
N THR A 10 -7.68 21.77 -16.35
CA THR A 10 -7.86 21.70 -17.80
C THR A 10 -8.41 20.30 -18.04
N ALA A 11 -9.68 20.26 -18.45
CA ALA A 11 -10.44 19.03 -18.50
C ALA A 11 -9.67 17.98 -19.29
N ILE A 12 -9.13 16.97 -18.61
CA ILE A 12 -9.19 15.64 -19.19
C ILE A 12 -10.70 15.40 -19.29
N PRO A 13 -11.26 15.25 -20.50
CA PRO A 13 -12.68 15.01 -20.61
C PRO A 13 -12.97 13.75 -19.78
N THR A 14 -13.70 13.93 -18.69
CA THR A 14 -14.40 12.87 -17.97
C THR A 14 -15.51 12.38 -18.89
N ALA A 15 -15.11 11.74 -19.98
CA ALA A 15 -15.96 11.27 -21.04
C ALA A 15 -15.67 9.80 -21.32
N ILE A 16 -15.67 8.95 -20.28
CA ILE A 16 -16.03 7.54 -20.52
C ILE A 16 -17.55 7.43 -20.81
N GLY A 17 -18.31 8.53 -20.70
CA GLY A 17 -19.66 8.66 -21.23
C GLY A 17 -19.71 9.42 -22.57
N ALA A 18 -20.12 8.70 -23.62
CA ALA A 18 -20.45 9.20 -24.97
C ALA A 18 -19.29 9.88 -25.74
N TYR A 19 -18.32 9.07 -26.18
CA TYR A 19 -17.45 9.45 -27.29
C TYR A 19 -18.29 9.55 -28.57
N LEU A 20 -18.56 10.78 -29.02
CA LEU A 20 -18.96 10.99 -30.41
C LEU A 20 -17.79 10.53 -31.28
N ALA A 21 -18.02 9.47 -32.06
CA ALA A 21 -17.10 8.97 -33.05
C ALA A 21 -16.63 10.14 -33.92
N ALA A 22 -15.37 10.58 -33.72
CA ALA A 22 -14.68 11.31 -34.75
C ALA A 22 -14.50 10.32 -35.90
N CYS A 23 -15.37 10.42 -36.91
CA CYS A 23 -15.28 9.63 -38.12
C CYS A 23 -13.99 9.99 -38.87
N SER A 24 -12.86 9.37 -38.48
CA SER A 24 -11.88 8.99 -39.48
C SER A 24 -12.58 8.06 -40.46
N PRO A 25 -12.54 8.32 -41.78
CA PRO A 25 -13.15 7.46 -42.78
C PRO A 25 -12.72 6.00 -42.57
N PRO A 26 -13.63 5.02 -42.73
CA PRO A 26 -13.39 3.62 -42.39
C PRO A 26 -12.29 2.90 -43.21
N ASP A 27 -11.65 3.57 -44.19
CA ASP A 27 -10.81 2.92 -45.19
C ASP A 27 -9.29 3.17 -45.08
N ASN A 28 -8.83 4.02 -44.15
CA ASN A 28 -7.40 4.31 -44.00
C ASN A 28 -6.78 3.53 -42.82
N LEU A 29 -6.66 2.20 -42.98
CA LEU A 29 -5.82 1.40 -42.09
C LEU A 29 -4.35 1.65 -42.43
N GLU A 30 -3.58 2.08 -41.44
CA GLU A 30 -2.13 2.29 -41.57
C GLU A 30 -1.35 0.99 -41.30
N ASP A 31 -0.08 0.95 -41.74
CA ASP A 31 0.83 -0.18 -41.49
C ASP A 31 1.37 -0.11 -40.06
N LEU A 32 0.76 -0.92 -39.17
CA LEU A 32 1.16 -0.97 -37.77
C LEU A 32 2.61 -1.45 -37.57
N CYS A 33 3.07 -2.40 -38.39
CA CYS A 33 4.44 -2.94 -38.29
C CYS A 33 5.47 -1.86 -38.66
N GLY A 34 5.22 -1.17 -39.77
CA GLY A 34 6.04 -0.04 -40.23
C GLY A 34 6.04 1.11 -39.21
N TRP A 35 4.87 1.44 -38.65
CA TRP A 35 4.77 2.49 -37.63
C TRP A 35 5.53 2.13 -36.35
N LEU A 36 5.45 0.89 -35.85
CA LEU A 36 6.23 0.46 -34.68
C LEU A 36 7.74 0.42 -34.98
N GLY A 37 8.12 0.04 -36.20
CA GLY A 37 9.52 0.01 -36.67
C GLY A 37 10.15 1.39 -36.86
N ASP A 38 9.34 2.42 -37.13
CA ASP A 38 9.83 3.79 -37.28
C ASP A 38 10.35 4.34 -35.95
N THR A 39 11.65 4.62 -35.87
CA THR A 39 12.29 5.21 -34.70
C THR A 39 11.77 6.60 -34.36
N ASN A 40 11.18 7.30 -35.33
CA ASN A 40 10.68 8.66 -35.18
C ASN A 40 9.19 8.73 -34.85
N ASN A 41 8.50 7.59 -34.71
CA ASN A 41 7.09 7.59 -34.37
C ASN A 41 6.83 8.27 -33.01
N CYS A 42 5.64 8.85 -32.87
CA CYS A 42 5.27 9.63 -31.69
C CYS A 42 5.29 8.80 -30.39
N TYR A 43 5.06 7.49 -30.48
CA TYR A 43 4.93 6.62 -29.33
C TYR A 43 6.27 6.36 -28.65
N ARG A 44 7.32 6.14 -29.45
CA ARG A 44 8.71 6.04 -28.99
C ARG A 44 9.21 7.35 -28.40
N LYS A 45 8.94 8.47 -29.08
CA LYS A 45 9.30 9.81 -28.57
C LYS A 45 8.63 10.07 -27.22
N PHE A 46 7.34 9.76 -27.10
CA PHE A 46 6.61 9.87 -25.84
C PHE A 46 7.18 8.97 -24.72
N ALA A 47 7.63 7.75 -25.05
CA ALA A 47 8.27 6.85 -24.08
C ALA A 47 9.52 7.46 -23.43
N GLN A 48 10.35 8.14 -24.23
CA GLN A 48 11.55 8.83 -23.76
C GLN A 48 11.17 9.97 -22.81
N GLU A 49 10.21 10.81 -23.20
CA GLU A 49 9.73 11.92 -22.35
C GLU A 49 9.17 11.45 -21.01
N VAL A 50 8.43 10.34 -21.01
CA VAL A 50 7.89 9.73 -19.77
C VAL A 50 9.03 9.27 -18.86
N THR A 51 10.01 8.55 -19.42
CA THR A 51 11.11 7.94 -18.67
C THR A 51 11.98 8.99 -18.00
N ASP A 52 12.13 10.16 -18.62
CA ASP A 52 12.91 11.26 -18.05
C ASP A 52 12.19 12.00 -16.91
N ARG A 53 10.90 11.70 -16.66
CA ARG A 53 10.05 12.55 -15.80
C ARG A 53 9.17 11.79 -14.81
N CYS A 54 8.23 10.99 -15.31
CA CYS A 54 7.13 10.45 -14.52
C CYS A 54 7.19 8.95 -14.30
N GLY A 55 7.83 8.21 -15.21
CA GLY A 55 8.04 6.78 -15.10
C GLY A 55 9.51 6.40 -15.03
N VAL A 56 9.78 5.14 -14.73
CA VAL A 56 11.12 4.55 -14.77
C VAL A 56 11.10 3.31 -15.64
N VAL A 57 12.18 3.08 -16.38
CA VAL A 57 12.34 1.83 -17.13
C VAL A 57 12.75 0.74 -16.15
N VAL A 58 11.94 -0.33 -16.09
CA VAL A 58 12.24 -1.52 -15.30
C VAL A 58 12.89 -2.54 -16.22
N ASN A 59 14.19 -2.76 -16.05
CA ASN A 59 14.93 -3.76 -16.80
C ASN A 59 14.60 -5.16 -16.26
N ALA A 60 13.95 -6.00 -17.06
CA ALA A 60 13.57 -7.36 -16.67
C ALA A 60 14.79 -8.24 -16.30
N ASP A 61 15.96 -7.94 -16.84
CA ASP A 61 17.21 -8.67 -16.58
C ASP A 61 17.91 -8.23 -15.29
N THR A 62 17.49 -7.11 -14.69
CA THR A 62 18.06 -6.62 -13.44
C THR A 62 17.26 -7.18 -12.26
N PRO A 63 17.91 -7.76 -11.23
CA PRO A 63 17.19 -8.25 -10.06
C PRO A 63 16.37 -7.13 -9.39
N PRO A 64 15.12 -7.41 -8.92
CA PRO A 64 14.26 -6.40 -8.30
C PRO A 64 14.85 -5.69 -7.08
N ASN A 65 15.87 -6.30 -6.45
CA ASN A 65 16.54 -5.77 -5.26
C ASN A 65 17.92 -5.15 -5.59
N ASP A 66 18.25 -4.99 -6.88
CA ASP A 66 19.50 -4.37 -7.28
C ASP A 66 19.44 -2.85 -7.01
N PRO A 67 20.37 -2.27 -6.23
CA PRO A 67 20.41 -0.83 -5.97
C PRO A 67 20.67 0.02 -7.23
N ALA A 68 21.13 -0.57 -8.33
CA ALA A 68 21.28 0.10 -9.62
C ALA A 68 19.99 0.10 -10.44
N GLN A 69 18.97 -0.70 -10.09
CA GLN A 69 17.69 -0.64 -10.76
C GLN A 69 16.93 0.62 -10.32
N PRO A 70 16.54 1.51 -11.24
CA PRO A 70 15.68 2.63 -10.86
C PRO A 70 14.38 2.07 -10.27
N SER A 71 14.14 2.39 -9.00
CA SER A 71 12.95 1.92 -8.29
C SER A 71 11.74 2.74 -8.75
N PRO A 72 10.62 2.09 -9.10
CA PRO A 72 9.39 2.79 -9.36
C PRO A 72 8.96 3.60 -8.14
N ARG A 73 8.07 4.59 -8.35
CA ARG A 73 7.52 5.38 -7.26
C ARG A 73 6.65 4.48 -6.38
N HIS A 74 7.26 3.88 -5.36
CA HIS A 74 6.56 3.08 -4.37
C HIS A 74 5.82 4.00 -3.41
N GLY A 75 4.59 3.65 -3.09
CA GLY A 75 3.80 4.36 -2.11
C GLY A 75 2.83 3.47 -1.38
N THR A 76 2.11 4.06 -0.43
CA THR A 76 1.12 3.36 0.39
C THR A 76 -0.19 4.13 0.39
N PHE A 77 -1.32 3.42 0.24
CA PHE A 77 -2.65 4.00 0.44
C PHE A 77 -2.86 4.31 1.93
N LEU A 78 -3.36 5.50 2.23
CA LEU A 78 -3.57 5.92 3.62
C LEU A 78 -4.64 5.09 4.33
N LYS A 79 -5.61 4.56 3.58
CA LYS A 79 -6.72 3.76 4.12
C LYS A 79 -7.11 2.66 3.15
N ARG A 80 -7.57 1.53 3.69
CA ARG A 80 -8.06 0.38 2.90
C ARG A 80 -9.49 0.58 2.38
N ASP A 81 -10.34 1.26 3.13
CA ASP A 81 -11.75 1.54 2.80
C ASP A 81 -11.93 2.69 1.82
N LYS A 82 -10.86 3.46 1.57
CA LYS A 82 -10.86 4.59 0.64
C LYS A 82 -9.52 4.67 -0.09
N LEU A 83 -9.43 3.98 -1.22
CA LEU A 83 -8.24 3.93 -2.07
C LEU A 83 -8.23 5.11 -3.05
N ASP A 84 -8.25 6.34 -2.52
CA ASP A 84 -8.22 7.59 -3.29
C ASP A 84 -6.83 8.22 -3.39
N LEU A 85 -6.01 8.04 -2.35
CA LEU A 85 -4.72 8.69 -2.22
C LEU A 85 -3.64 7.69 -1.81
N CYS A 86 -2.68 7.49 -2.70
CA CYS A 86 -1.44 6.77 -2.45
C CYS A 86 -0.30 7.78 -2.32
N VAL A 87 0.41 7.75 -1.20
CA VAL A 87 1.53 8.67 -0.92
C VAL A 87 2.83 7.92 -1.15
N PHE A 88 3.78 8.52 -1.88
CA PHE A 88 5.06 7.87 -2.16
C PHE A 88 5.99 7.85 -0.96
N ASP A 89 6.64 6.72 -0.74
CA ASP A 89 7.53 6.43 0.40
C ASP A 89 8.98 6.88 0.13
N SER A 90 9.28 7.25 -1.12
CA SER A 90 10.62 7.68 -1.53
C SER A 90 10.97 9.07 -1.00
N ALA A 91 12.27 9.36 -0.88
CA ALA A 91 12.75 10.69 -0.49
C ALA A 91 12.32 11.80 -1.48
N ALA A 92 12.01 11.44 -2.73
CA ALA A 92 11.46 12.36 -3.73
C ALA A 92 10.00 12.76 -3.44
N GLY A 93 9.30 12.00 -2.59
CA GLY A 93 7.92 12.23 -2.17
C GLY A 93 6.93 12.27 -3.35
N GLY A 94 5.78 12.87 -3.11
CA GLY A 94 4.68 12.95 -4.07
C GLY A 94 3.56 11.96 -3.77
N ARG A 95 2.61 11.86 -4.70
CA ARG A 95 1.39 11.07 -4.52
C ARG A 95 0.73 10.71 -5.84
N VAL A 96 -0.08 9.65 -5.82
CA VAL A 96 -1.08 9.35 -6.85
C VAL A 96 -2.47 9.56 -6.26
N VAL A 97 -3.31 10.30 -6.98
CA VAL A 97 -4.71 10.53 -6.63
C VAL A 97 -5.59 9.80 -7.62
N PHE A 98 -6.46 8.92 -7.15
CA PHE A 98 -7.45 8.20 -7.95
C PHE A 98 -8.81 8.90 -7.84
N ASP A 99 -9.45 9.14 -8.98
CA ASP A 99 -10.80 9.71 -9.05
C ASP A 99 -11.61 9.02 -10.17
N PRO A 100 -12.65 8.22 -9.83
CA PRO A 100 -13.11 7.93 -8.48
C PRO A 100 -12.10 7.12 -7.65
N PRO A 101 -12.23 7.11 -6.30
CA PRO A 101 -11.47 6.19 -5.45
C PRO A 101 -11.66 4.74 -5.90
N LEU A 102 -10.61 3.92 -5.82
CA LEU A 102 -10.73 2.51 -6.18
C LEU A 102 -11.58 1.77 -5.12
N ASP A 103 -12.51 0.94 -5.58
CA ASP A 103 -13.28 0.07 -4.71
C ASP A 103 -12.56 -1.26 -4.55
N ILE A 104 -12.28 -1.64 -3.31
CA ILE A 104 -11.60 -2.89 -2.99
C ILE A 104 -12.41 -4.13 -3.39
N ALA A 105 -13.74 -4.00 -3.45
CA ALA A 105 -14.63 -5.07 -3.91
C ALA A 105 -14.54 -5.32 -5.42
N GLU A 106 -14.02 -4.36 -6.18
CA GLU A 106 -13.87 -4.45 -7.64
C GLU A 106 -12.50 -4.98 -8.07
N PHE A 107 -11.66 -5.43 -7.13
CA PHE A 107 -10.35 -5.99 -7.45
C PHE A 107 -10.48 -7.39 -8.10
N PRO A 108 -9.67 -7.71 -9.13
CA PRO A 108 -8.68 -6.85 -9.79
C PRO A 108 -9.33 -5.70 -10.58
N VAL A 109 -8.84 -4.48 -10.35
CA VAL A 109 -9.31 -3.24 -10.95
C VAL A 109 -9.15 -3.30 -12.45
N LYS A 110 -10.25 -3.07 -13.17
CA LYS A 110 -10.28 -3.10 -14.64
C LYS A 110 -10.29 -1.70 -15.27
N THR A 111 -10.83 -0.72 -14.56
CA THR A 111 -10.78 0.70 -14.94
C THR A 111 -10.24 1.55 -13.80
N ALA A 112 -9.44 2.55 -14.12
CA ALA A 112 -9.03 3.57 -13.17
C ALA A 112 -8.75 4.89 -13.89
N SER A 113 -8.85 5.99 -13.16
CA SER A 113 -8.36 7.30 -13.58
C SER A 113 -7.58 7.90 -12.43
N PHE A 114 -6.42 8.47 -12.72
CA PHE A 114 -5.49 8.93 -11.71
C PHE A 114 -4.63 10.11 -12.16
N ALA A 115 -4.14 10.88 -11.18
CA ALA A 115 -3.16 11.95 -11.36
C ALA A 115 -1.91 11.66 -10.52
N ILE A 116 -0.74 11.78 -11.12
CA ILE A 116 0.57 11.62 -10.50
C ILE A 116 1.11 13.01 -10.18
N ILE A 117 1.35 13.28 -8.90
CA ILE A 117 1.73 14.60 -8.38
C ILE A 117 3.08 14.48 -7.69
N ASN A 118 4.00 15.40 -8.00
CA ASN A 118 5.32 15.47 -7.39
C ASN A 118 5.24 16.02 -5.95
N ALA A 119 6.33 15.95 -5.18
CA ALA A 119 6.37 16.48 -3.81
C ALA A 119 6.13 17.99 -3.71
N ASP A 120 6.53 18.75 -4.73
CA ASP A 120 6.29 20.19 -4.84
C ASP A 120 4.86 20.55 -5.27
N THR A 121 3.96 19.56 -5.32
CA THR A 121 2.55 19.65 -5.73
C THR A 121 2.31 19.92 -7.22
N THR A 122 3.36 19.95 -8.04
CA THR A 122 3.20 20.01 -9.50
C THR A 122 2.66 18.69 -10.04
N LEU A 123 1.82 18.78 -11.07
CA LEU A 123 1.35 17.61 -11.80
C LEU A 123 2.52 17.04 -12.60
N CYS A 124 2.86 15.77 -12.39
CA CYS A 124 3.78 15.07 -13.27
C CYS A 124 3.05 14.64 -14.53
N GLY A 125 1.89 14.02 -14.35
CA GLY A 125 1.09 13.44 -15.42
C GLY A 125 -0.20 12.84 -14.88
N ALA A 126 -1.06 12.36 -15.77
CA ALA A 126 -2.32 11.71 -15.41
C ALA A 126 -2.62 10.57 -16.38
N GLY A 127 -3.31 9.54 -15.91
CA GLY A 127 -3.65 8.39 -16.72
C GLY A 127 -5.07 7.88 -16.48
N ALA A 128 -5.58 7.17 -17.48
CA ALA A 128 -6.85 6.47 -17.44
C ALA A 128 -6.72 5.11 -18.14
N VAL A 129 -7.33 4.07 -17.58
CA VAL A 129 -7.34 2.70 -18.12
C VAL A 129 -8.78 2.22 -18.22
N GLY A 130 -9.11 1.58 -19.35
CA GLY A 130 -10.42 1.00 -19.66
C GLY A 130 -10.38 -0.53 -19.74
N ASN A 131 -11.57 -1.16 -19.66
CA ASN A 131 -11.76 -2.61 -19.61
C ASN A 131 -11.40 -3.36 -20.91
N ASP A 132 -11.35 -2.64 -22.02
CA ASP A 132 -11.12 -3.11 -23.39
C ASP A 132 -9.65 -2.99 -23.82
N GLY A 133 -8.77 -2.50 -22.94
CA GLY A 133 -7.39 -2.16 -23.26
C GLY A 133 -7.22 -0.73 -23.78
N ALA A 134 -8.30 0.07 -23.81
CA ALA A 134 -8.18 1.50 -24.01
C ALA A 134 -7.41 2.13 -22.83
N PHE A 135 -6.56 3.10 -23.13
CA PHE A 135 -5.89 3.88 -22.10
C PHE A 135 -5.51 5.25 -22.61
N ALA A 136 -5.35 6.19 -21.70
CA ALA A 136 -4.74 7.48 -21.97
C ALA A 136 -3.69 7.74 -20.89
N ILE A 137 -2.57 8.33 -21.28
CA ILE A 137 -1.51 8.73 -20.36
C ILE A 137 -0.97 10.07 -20.82
N SER A 138 -0.77 10.96 -19.87
CA SER A 138 -0.32 12.32 -20.08
C SER A 138 0.88 12.63 -19.21
N VAL A 139 1.77 13.44 -19.76
CA VAL A 139 2.89 14.04 -19.04
C VAL A 139 2.74 15.55 -19.17
N GLU A 140 2.83 16.27 -18.07
CA GLU A 140 2.74 17.73 -18.07
C GLU A 140 3.99 18.33 -18.70
N SER A 141 3.95 19.54 -19.26
CA SER A 141 5.15 20.24 -19.76
C SER A 141 6.10 20.69 -18.62
N ASN A 142 7.40 20.90 -18.87
CA ASN A 142 8.31 21.53 -17.89
C ASN A 142 9.29 22.51 -18.58
N PRO A 143 9.22 23.83 -18.30
CA PRO A 143 8.26 24.47 -17.40
C PRO A 143 6.81 24.37 -17.90
N PRO A 144 5.80 24.51 -17.02
CA PRO A 144 4.40 24.52 -17.42
C PRO A 144 4.15 25.55 -18.53
N ILE A 145 3.51 25.15 -19.62
CA ILE A 145 3.11 26.08 -20.69
C ILE A 145 2.10 27.06 -20.09
N PRO A 146 2.34 28.39 -20.16
CA PRO A 146 1.37 29.37 -19.71
C PRO A 146 0.07 29.22 -20.51
N ASP A 147 -1.06 29.02 -19.83
CA ASP A 147 -2.40 29.06 -20.45
C ASP A 147 -2.53 30.36 -21.26
N GLY A 148 -2.73 30.21 -22.57
CA GLY A 148 -2.60 31.28 -23.56
C GLY A 148 -3.32 32.58 -23.18
N GLY A 149 -2.53 33.57 -22.76
CA GLY A 149 -2.89 34.98 -22.71
C GLY A 149 -1.87 35.75 -23.54
N THR A 150 -2.34 36.35 -24.63
CA THR A 150 -1.56 37.11 -25.63
C THR A 150 -0.38 37.90 -25.05
N GLY A 151 0.84 37.63 -25.55
CA GLY A 151 1.98 38.53 -25.40
C GLY A 151 3.31 37.79 -25.29
N ASP A 152 4.21 38.06 -26.24
CA ASP A 152 5.58 37.55 -26.38
C ASP A 152 6.42 37.53 -25.09
N ALA A 153 6.27 36.47 -24.29
CA ALA A 153 7.23 36.08 -23.27
C ALA A 153 7.27 34.55 -23.16
N GLY A 154 8.06 33.90 -24.01
CA GLY A 154 8.47 32.51 -23.85
C GLY A 154 7.46 31.46 -24.35
N ALA A 155 6.97 31.57 -25.59
CA ALA A 155 6.32 30.45 -26.25
C ALA A 155 7.32 29.29 -26.37
N VAL A 156 7.01 28.15 -25.75
CA VAL A 156 7.78 26.91 -25.87
C VAL A 156 7.61 26.40 -27.31
N ASP A 157 8.70 26.39 -28.08
CA ASP A 157 8.70 25.87 -29.45
C ASP A 157 8.87 24.35 -29.43
N CYS A 158 7.74 23.65 -29.55
CA CYS A 158 7.65 22.20 -29.60
C CYS A 158 8.12 21.56 -30.91
N SER A 159 8.83 22.32 -31.75
CA SER A 159 9.38 21.82 -33.02
C SER A 159 10.83 21.32 -32.93
N SER A 160 11.51 21.49 -31.80
CA SER A 160 12.88 20.99 -31.61
C SER A 160 12.92 19.61 -30.93
N GLU A 161 13.79 18.71 -31.41
CA GLU A 161 13.99 17.36 -30.83
C GLU A 161 14.60 17.36 -29.41
N THR A 162 14.93 18.54 -28.88
CA THR A 162 15.59 18.72 -27.57
C THR A 162 14.68 19.28 -26.49
N GLN A 163 13.40 19.56 -26.79
CA GLN A 163 12.48 20.22 -25.86
C GLN A 163 11.20 19.38 -25.64
N THR A 164 10.99 18.98 -24.39
CA THR A 164 9.87 18.12 -23.99
C THR A 164 8.59 18.93 -23.81
N CYS A 165 7.55 18.59 -24.57
CA CYS A 165 6.34 19.40 -24.62
C CYS A 165 5.18 18.84 -23.81
N GLY A 166 5.32 17.62 -23.31
CA GLY A 166 4.22 16.94 -22.65
C GLY A 166 3.06 16.67 -23.60
N GLY A 167 1.88 16.46 -23.05
CA GLY A 167 0.67 16.14 -23.78
C GLY A 167 0.18 14.73 -23.49
N THR A 168 -0.77 14.25 -24.29
CA THR A 168 -1.49 13.00 -24.02
C THR A 168 -1.30 12.02 -25.16
N PHE A 169 -0.83 10.81 -24.84
CA PHE A 169 -0.93 9.66 -25.70
C PHE A 169 -2.14 8.83 -25.30
N SER A 170 -2.94 8.38 -26.27
CA SER A 170 -4.10 7.54 -25.98
C SER A 170 -4.32 6.47 -27.02
N VAL A 171 -4.91 5.36 -26.59
CA VAL A 171 -5.34 4.23 -27.41
C VAL A 171 -6.81 3.97 -27.10
N THR A 172 -7.63 3.84 -28.13
CA THR A 172 -9.05 3.50 -28.01
C THR A 172 -9.37 2.29 -28.87
N SER A 173 -10.15 1.34 -28.34
CA SER A 173 -10.64 0.20 -29.11
C SER A 173 -11.99 0.52 -29.72
N ILE A 174 -12.20 0.15 -30.99
CA ILE A 174 -13.47 0.43 -31.70
C ILE A 174 -14.33 -0.83 -31.80
N THR A 175 -13.80 -1.89 -32.40
CA THR A 175 -14.54 -3.12 -32.71
C THR A 175 -13.99 -4.28 -31.89
N GLU A 176 -14.61 -4.63 -30.75
CA GLU A 176 -14.23 -5.78 -29.90
C GLU A 176 -12.69 -6.05 -29.80
N ARG A 177 -11.88 -4.97 -29.76
CA ARG A 177 -10.39 -4.97 -29.72
C ARG A 177 -9.65 -5.32 -31.03
N GLU A 178 -10.29 -5.36 -32.19
CA GLU A 178 -9.63 -5.60 -33.49
C GLU A 178 -9.03 -4.31 -34.07
N LEU A 179 -9.81 -3.23 -34.09
CA LEU A 179 -9.36 -1.92 -34.54
C LEU A 179 -9.01 -1.04 -33.35
N ILE A 180 -7.83 -0.42 -33.44
CA ILE A 180 -7.35 0.55 -32.44
C ILE A 180 -7.11 1.91 -33.11
N ASP A 181 -7.53 2.97 -32.45
CA ASP A 181 -7.13 4.34 -32.78
C ASP A 181 -6.10 4.78 -31.74
N THR A 182 -4.94 5.22 -32.21
CA THR A 182 -3.93 5.87 -31.37
C THR A 182 -3.94 7.36 -31.64
N LYS A 183 -3.82 8.16 -30.59
CA LYS A 183 -3.70 9.61 -30.69
C LYS A 183 -2.43 10.06 -29.98
N CYS A 184 -1.59 10.76 -30.72
CA CYS A 184 -0.30 11.26 -30.28
C CYS A 184 -0.44 12.62 -29.57
N PRO A 185 0.53 13.00 -28.72
CA PRO A 185 0.56 14.31 -28.07
C PRO A 185 0.54 15.51 -29.03
N ASN A 186 1.17 15.37 -30.20
CA ASN A 186 1.20 16.39 -31.26
C ASN A 186 -0.13 16.54 -32.04
N GLY A 187 -1.15 15.73 -31.71
CA GLY A 187 -2.46 15.74 -32.36
C GLY A 187 -2.60 14.76 -33.53
N GLU A 188 -1.53 14.09 -33.95
CA GLU A 188 -1.61 13.02 -34.95
C GLU A 188 -2.52 11.89 -34.44
N THR A 189 -3.30 11.31 -35.35
CA THR A 189 -4.19 10.19 -35.05
C THR A 189 -3.93 9.10 -36.08
N HIS A 190 -3.72 7.88 -35.62
CA HIS A 190 -3.49 6.72 -36.45
C HIS A 190 -4.54 5.65 -36.19
N ARG A 191 -4.90 4.92 -37.23
CA ARG A 191 -5.84 3.79 -37.12
C ARG A 191 -5.18 2.52 -37.59
N PHE A 192 -5.18 1.52 -36.73
CA PHE A 192 -4.54 0.23 -36.99
C PHE A 192 -5.50 -0.93 -36.83
N ASN A 193 -5.23 -2.01 -37.56
CA ASN A 193 -5.84 -3.31 -37.32
C ASN A 193 -4.85 -4.17 -36.54
N ARG A 194 -5.19 -4.51 -35.29
CA ARG A 194 -4.34 -5.28 -34.38
C ARG A 194 -4.00 -6.68 -34.93
N LEU A 195 -4.86 -7.24 -35.78
CA LEU A 195 -4.61 -8.53 -36.44
C LEU A 195 -3.45 -8.46 -37.47
N GLN A 196 -2.97 -7.27 -37.84
CA GLN A 196 -1.76 -7.12 -38.66
C GLN A 196 -0.50 -7.59 -37.92
N LEU A 197 -0.48 -7.55 -36.57
CA LEU A 197 0.69 -7.94 -35.77
C LEU A 197 1.09 -9.40 -35.98
N ALA A 198 0.11 -10.27 -36.26
CA ALA A 198 0.35 -11.68 -36.57
C ALA A 198 1.05 -11.91 -37.93
N LYS A 199 1.31 -10.85 -38.71
CA LYS A 199 1.90 -10.92 -40.06
C LYS A 199 3.12 -10.02 -40.22
N CYS A 200 3.60 -9.40 -39.13
CA CYS A 200 4.71 -8.47 -39.17
C CYS A 200 6.06 -9.11 -39.49
N ASP A 201 6.20 -10.43 -39.55
CA ASP A 201 7.44 -11.14 -39.90
C ASP A 201 7.49 -11.57 -41.38
N GLY A 202 6.37 -11.44 -42.11
CA GLY A 202 6.25 -11.91 -43.49
C GLY A 202 6.14 -13.42 -43.66
N ASP A 203 6.06 -14.19 -42.57
CA ASP A 203 5.88 -15.64 -42.57
C ASP A 203 4.61 -15.99 -41.78
N GLN A 204 3.63 -16.62 -42.42
CA GLN A 204 2.38 -17.02 -41.74
C GLN A 204 2.59 -18.14 -40.71
N GLN A 205 3.83 -18.60 -40.49
CA GLN A 205 4.19 -19.70 -39.60
C GLN A 205 4.82 -19.24 -38.27
N ILE A 206 5.13 -17.95 -38.07
CA ILE A 206 5.69 -17.44 -36.81
C ILE A 206 4.83 -16.28 -36.26
N GLU A 207 3.65 -16.61 -35.74
CA GLU A 207 3.07 -15.78 -34.68
C GLU A 207 4.06 -15.81 -33.51
N GLN A 208 4.64 -14.67 -33.07
CA GLN A 208 4.66 -14.30 -31.63
C GLN A 208 5.46 -13.08 -31.14
N ASP A 209 6.22 -12.33 -31.94
CA ASP A 209 7.08 -11.30 -31.31
C ASP A 209 6.45 -9.88 -31.24
N TYR A 210 5.69 -9.45 -32.24
CA TYR A 210 5.22 -8.06 -32.35
C TYR A 210 3.98 -7.72 -31.51
N ASP A 211 3.17 -8.71 -31.10
CA ASP A 211 2.02 -8.48 -30.21
C ASP A 211 2.45 -7.89 -28.86
N GLN A 212 3.65 -8.27 -28.41
CA GLN A 212 4.27 -7.76 -27.19
C GLN A 212 4.82 -6.34 -27.32
N LEU A 213 4.84 -5.75 -28.53
CA LEU A 213 5.36 -4.41 -28.80
C LEU A 213 4.24 -3.37 -29.01
N MET A 214 2.98 -3.82 -29.04
CA MET A 214 1.83 -2.93 -29.20
C MET A 214 1.69 -1.99 -27.99
N PRO A 215 1.28 -0.73 -28.21
CA PRO A 215 0.90 0.16 -27.12
C PRO A 215 -0.11 -0.49 -26.19
N ARG A 216 0.31 -0.75 -24.95
CA ARG A 216 -0.57 -1.29 -23.91
C ARG A 216 -0.25 -0.70 -22.56
N ALA A 217 -1.30 -0.48 -21.78
CA ALA A 217 -1.20 -0.15 -20.39
C ALA A 217 -1.68 -1.33 -19.55
N GLU A 218 -0.97 -1.60 -18.46
CA GLU A 218 -1.26 -2.68 -17.55
C GLU A 218 -1.49 -2.10 -16.16
N LEU A 219 -2.71 -2.26 -15.66
CA LEU A 219 -3.10 -1.95 -14.29
C LEU A 219 -3.22 -3.26 -13.51
N LEU A 220 -2.12 -3.67 -12.89
CA LEU A 220 -2.09 -4.88 -12.08
C LEU A 220 -2.53 -4.54 -10.67
N SER A 221 -3.46 -5.30 -10.12
CA SER A 221 -3.96 -5.03 -8.77
C SER A 221 -4.35 -6.29 -8.02
N SER A 222 -4.07 -6.26 -6.72
CA SER A 222 -4.46 -7.28 -5.75
C SER A 222 -4.95 -6.60 -4.49
N ALA A 223 -6.09 -7.02 -3.96
CA ALA A 223 -6.63 -6.48 -2.72
C ALA A 223 -5.83 -6.94 -1.48
N GLY A 224 -4.87 -7.86 -1.65
CA GLY A 224 -4.17 -8.52 -0.54
C GLY A 224 -5.09 -9.48 0.22
N ALA A 225 -4.70 -9.81 1.45
CA ALA A 225 -5.46 -10.67 2.35
C ALA A 225 -5.41 -10.12 3.79
N VAL A 226 -5.96 -10.88 4.74
CA VAL A 226 -5.84 -10.55 6.17
C VAL A 226 -4.37 -10.56 6.57
N GLY A 227 -3.87 -9.44 7.07
CA GLY A 227 -2.44 -9.27 7.44
C GLY A 227 -1.46 -9.29 6.26
N VAL A 228 -1.93 -9.35 5.01
CA VAL A 228 -1.09 -9.35 3.80
C VAL A 228 -1.46 -8.16 2.94
N ASN A 229 -0.49 -7.27 2.70
CA ASN A 229 -0.71 -6.11 1.87
C ASN A 229 -1.04 -6.50 0.42
N GLY A 230 -1.97 -5.77 -0.17
CA GLY A 230 -2.23 -5.77 -1.60
C GLY A 230 -1.36 -4.77 -2.33
N PHE A 231 -1.61 -4.59 -3.62
CA PHE A 231 -0.92 -3.61 -4.44
C PHE A 231 -1.80 -3.12 -5.60
N VAL A 232 -1.48 -1.94 -6.10
CA VAL A 232 -1.94 -1.41 -7.39
C VAL A 232 -0.71 -0.89 -8.12
N ARG A 233 -0.37 -1.50 -9.25
CA ARG A 233 0.80 -1.17 -10.08
C ARG A 233 0.34 -0.75 -11.46
N PHE A 234 0.86 0.38 -11.93
CA PHE A 234 0.60 0.87 -13.28
C PHE A 234 1.89 0.93 -14.10
N ARG A 235 1.87 0.26 -15.26
CA ARG A 235 2.98 0.25 -16.21
C ARG A 235 2.47 0.32 -17.64
N VAL A 236 3.28 0.89 -18.53
CA VAL A 236 3.00 0.98 -19.96
C VAL A 236 4.15 0.33 -20.70
N VAL A 237 3.81 -0.42 -21.76
CA VAL A 237 4.79 -1.16 -22.53
C VAL A 237 5.02 -0.50 -23.87
N TYR A 238 6.28 -0.16 -24.13
CA TYR A 238 6.76 0.53 -25.31
C TYR A 238 7.67 -0.36 -26.16
N PRO A 239 7.87 -0.03 -27.44
CA PRO A 239 8.83 -0.70 -28.28
C PRO A 239 10.27 -0.56 -27.74
N PRO A 240 11.20 -1.46 -28.12
CA PRO A 240 12.61 -1.42 -27.73
C PRO A 240 13.25 -0.05 -28.02
N SER A 241 14.00 0.52 -27.09
CA SER A 241 14.60 1.86 -27.27
C SER A 241 15.73 1.90 -28.32
N MET A 242 16.32 0.75 -28.64
CA MET A 242 17.31 0.59 -29.70
C MET A 242 16.84 -0.46 -30.71
N ILE A 243 17.16 -0.22 -31.97
CA ILE A 243 16.98 -1.19 -33.04
C ILE A 243 18.37 -1.73 -33.39
N PRO A 244 18.61 -3.06 -33.33
CA PRO A 244 19.89 -3.63 -33.74
C PRO A 244 20.19 -3.26 -35.20
N MET A 245 21.34 -2.62 -35.47
CA MET A 245 21.79 -2.35 -36.83
C MET A 245 22.98 -3.24 -37.23
N PRO A 246 23.12 -3.58 -38.53
CA PRO A 246 22.23 -3.25 -39.64
C PRO A 246 21.47 -4.49 -40.08
N THR A 247 20.15 -4.49 -40.05
CA THR A 247 19.43 -5.48 -40.85
C THR A 247 18.78 -4.74 -42.01
N ASP A 248 19.17 -5.09 -43.24
CA ASP A 248 18.40 -4.84 -44.47
C ASP A 248 17.06 -5.64 -44.43
N GLU A 249 16.55 -5.90 -43.23
CA GLU A 249 15.34 -6.66 -42.97
C GLU A 249 14.17 -5.70 -42.88
N LYS A 250 13.07 -6.12 -43.48
CA LYS A 250 11.81 -5.39 -43.50
C LYS A 250 11.22 -5.18 -42.08
N TYR A 251 11.71 -5.91 -41.08
CA TYR A 251 11.07 -6.07 -39.76
C TYR A 251 12.08 -6.11 -38.61
N PRO A 252 12.64 -4.96 -38.21
CA PRO A 252 13.86 -4.89 -37.39
C PRO A 252 13.65 -5.07 -35.87
N LEU A 253 12.45 -5.41 -35.41
CA LEU A 253 12.11 -5.59 -33.98
C LEU A 253 11.76 -7.04 -33.60
N SER A 254 11.92 -8.01 -34.51
CA SER A 254 11.61 -9.41 -34.19
C SER A 254 12.54 -9.93 -33.09
N GLY A 255 11.98 -10.57 -32.06
CA GLY A 255 12.73 -11.13 -30.93
C GLY A 255 13.25 -10.13 -29.90
N GLU A 256 13.04 -8.83 -30.10
CA GLU A 256 13.51 -7.80 -29.17
C GLU A 256 12.53 -7.61 -27.99
N PRO A 257 13.02 -7.58 -26.74
CA PRO A 257 12.14 -7.42 -25.58
C PRO A 257 11.58 -6.00 -25.51
N PRO A 258 10.30 -5.83 -25.12
CA PRO A 258 9.72 -4.51 -25.00
C PRO A 258 10.30 -3.74 -23.81
N VAL A 259 10.24 -2.41 -23.89
CA VAL A 259 10.59 -1.52 -22.78
C VAL A 259 9.36 -1.33 -21.91
N VAL A 260 9.43 -1.77 -20.65
CA VAL A 260 8.36 -1.57 -19.67
C VAL A 260 8.69 -0.36 -18.82
N VAL A 261 7.84 0.67 -18.91
CA VAL A 261 7.94 1.86 -18.07
C VAL A 261 6.91 1.75 -16.95
N GLU A 262 7.41 1.70 -15.72
CA GLU A 262 6.60 1.68 -14.52
C GLU A 262 6.45 3.08 -13.95
N TYR A 263 5.21 3.48 -13.65
CA TYR A 263 4.91 4.83 -13.16
C TYR A 263 4.80 4.85 -11.64
N PHE A 264 4.10 3.87 -11.07
CA PHE A 264 3.94 3.74 -9.63
C PHE A 264 3.57 2.30 -9.23
N GLU A 265 3.89 2.00 -7.98
CA GLU A 265 3.40 0.83 -7.27
C GLU A 265 2.91 1.25 -5.88
N CYS A 266 1.61 1.13 -5.66
CA CYS A 266 0.94 1.54 -4.43
C CYS A 266 0.54 0.33 -3.60
N SER A 267 1.10 0.19 -2.40
CA SER A 267 0.71 -0.83 -1.44
C SER A 267 -0.68 -0.52 -0.86
N VAL A 268 -1.56 -1.51 -0.94
CA VAL A 268 -2.88 -1.48 -0.28
C VAL A 268 -2.70 -2.14 1.09
N PRO A 269 -2.94 -1.45 2.22
CA PRO A 269 -2.85 -2.06 3.53
C PRO A 269 -3.71 -3.32 3.62
N GLY A 270 -3.14 -4.41 4.15
CA GLY A 270 -3.86 -5.68 4.33
C GLY A 270 -5.14 -5.49 5.16
N ALA A 271 -6.11 -6.40 4.98
CA ALA A 271 -7.30 -6.38 5.82
C ALA A 271 -6.90 -6.63 7.28
N SER A 272 -7.50 -5.90 8.22
CA SER A 272 -7.41 -6.26 9.63
C SER A 272 -7.97 -7.67 9.84
N SER A 273 -7.39 -8.41 10.78
CA SER A 273 -8.00 -9.66 11.25
C SER A 273 -9.37 -9.39 11.84
N THR A 274 -10.25 -10.38 11.81
CA THR A 274 -11.57 -10.32 12.47
C THR A 274 -11.44 -9.82 13.91
N CYS A 275 -10.47 -10.35 14.64
CA CYS A 275 -10.13 -10.00 16.02
C CYS A 275 -9.49 -8.62 16.27
N ALA A 276 -9.45 -7.74 15.25
CA ALA A 276 -8.86 -6.40 15.36
C ALA A 276 -9.41 -5.43 14.29
N ASN A 277 -10.64 -5.63 13.84
CA ASN A 277 -11.27 -4.81 12.80
C ASN A 277 -12.30 -3.80 13.35
N ALA A 278 -12.47 -3.70 14.68
CA ALA A 278 -13.40 -2.81 15.36
C ALA A 278 -14.89 -3.11 15.07
N GLN A 279 -15.19 -4.30 14.59
CA GLN A 279 -16.54 -4.81 14.36
C GLN A 279 -16.76 -6.07 15.19
N LYS A 280 -18.02 -6.47 15.35
CA LYS A 280 -18.34 -7.78 15.92
C LYS A 280 -18.56 -8.75 14.77
N ASP A 281 -17.62 -9.65 14.58
CA ASP A 281 -17.72 -10.72 13.59
C ASP A 281 -18.50 -11.94 14.13
N PRO A 282 -19.01 -12.84 13.25
CA PRO A 282 -19.84 -13.97 13.67
C PRO A 282 -19.17 -14.94 14.65
N ASP A 283 -17.84 -15.07 14.57
CA ASP A 283 -17.07 -15.99 15.42
C ASP A 283 -16.60 -15.33 16.73
N GLU A 284 -16.81 -14.03 16.89
CA GLU A 284 -16.45 -13.28 18.09
C GLU A 284 -17.59 -13.23 19.10
N THR A 285 -17.26 -13.23 20.39
CA THR A 285 -18.27 -13.07 21.43
C THR A 285 -18.68 -11.61 21.62
N ASP A 286 -17.72 -10.69 21.51
CA ASP A 286 -17.91 -9.24 21.45
C ASP A 286 -16.83 -8.61 20.56
N VAL A 287 -16.92 -7.31 20.26
CA VAL A 287 -16.04 -6.61 19.30
C VAL A 287 -14.56 -6.84 19.60
N ASP A 288 -13.82 -7.44 18.66
CA ASP A 288 -12.38 -7.71 18.71
C ASP A 288 -11.93 -8.53 19.94
N CYS A 289 -12.77 -9.45 20.42
CA CYS A 289 -12.45 -10.30 21.56
C CYS A 289 -13.26 -11.61 21.64
N GLY A 290 -12.76 -12.52 22.47
CA GLY A 290 -13.32 -13.85 22.70
C GLY A 290 -12.24 -14.92 22.60
N ALA A 291 -12.59 -16.16 22.93
CA ALA A 291 -11.62 -17.25 22.95
C ALA A 291 -10.94 -17.47 21.59
N ILE A 292 -11.68 -17.30 20.49
CA ILE A 292 -11.15 -17.46 19.12
C ILE A 292 -10.08 -16.42 18.78
N CYS A 293 -10.14 -15.25 19.41
CA CYS A 293 -9.21 -14.16 19.19
C CYS A 293 -7.92 -14.29 20.00
N GLY A 294 -7.83 -15.29 20.89
CA GLY A 294 -6.73 -15.40 21.85
C GLY A 294 -6.63 -14.20 22.81
N LYS A 295 -7.64 -13.32 22.80
CA LYS A 295 -7.74 -12.10 23.60
C LYS A 295 -9.09 -12.10 24.31
N GLY A 296 -9.04 -12.30 25.62
CA GLY A 296 -10.22 -12.26 26.46
C GLY A 296 -10.91 -10.89 26.41
N CYS A 297 -12.23 -10.92 26.35
CA CYS A 297 -13.08 -9.75 26.44
C CYS A 297 -12.99 -9.10 27.82
N ALA A 298 -13.04 -7.76 27.83
CA ALA A 298 -13.08 -6.98 29.06
C ALA A 298 -14.40 -7.18 29.83
N GLU A 299 -14.43 -6.76 31.09
CA GLU A 299 -15.65 -6.84 31.91
C GLU A 299 -16.84 -6.11 31.25
N GLY A 300 -18.04 -6.67 31.42
CA GLY A 300 -19.28 -6.16 30.84
C GLY A 300 -19.49 -6.49 29.36
N LYS A 301 -18.50 -7.08 28.69
CA LYS A 301 -18.62 -7.58 27.31
C LYS A 301 -19.31 -8.93 27.25
N LEU A 302 -19.92 -9.25 26.12
CA LEU A 302 -20.59 -10.52 25.88
C LEU A 302 -19.61 -11.69 25.87
N CYS A 303 -20.07 -12.84 26.37
CA CYS A 303 -19.31 -14.09 26.40
C CYS A 303 -20.24 -15.29 26.23
N ALA A 304 -19.69 -16.43 25.82
CA ALA A 304 -20.38 -17.71 25.76
C ALA A 304 -19.78 -18.73 26.75
N ILE A 305 -18.46 -18.67 26.92
CA ILE A 305 -17.68 -19.52 27.82
C ILE A 305 -16.70 -18.67 28.63
N ASN A 306 -16.22 -19.21 29.74
CA ASN A 306 -15.24 -18.56 30.60
C ASN A 306 -13.98 -18.11 29.85
N ALA A 307 -13.50 -18.89 28.88
CA ALA A 307 -12.32 -18.56 28.08
C ALA A 307 -12.50 -17.31 27.18
N ASP A 308 -13.74 -16.86 26.97
CA ASP A 308 -13.99 -15.61 26.22
C ASP A 308 -13.64 -14.38 27.02
N CYS A 309 -13.51 -14.47 28.34
CA CYS A 309 -13.29 -13.34 29.24
C CYS A 309 -11.85 -13.25 29.69
N ALA A 310 -11.31 -12.03 29.75
CA ALA A 310 -10.00 -11.78 30.35
C ALA A 310 -9.97 -12.19 31.82
N SER A 311 -11.10 -12.03 32.54
CA SER A 311 -11.32 -12.47 33.91
C SER A 311 -11.60 -13.97 34.07
N ARG A 312 -11.64 -14.72 32.97
CA ARG A 312 -12.05 -16.14 32.93
C ARG A 312 -13.42 -16.44 33.54
N THR A 313 -14.28 -15.43 33.67
CA THR A 313 -15.59 -15.57 34.33
C THR A 313 -16.69 -15.05 33.43
N CYS A 314 -17.45 -15.98 32.84
CA CYS A 314 -18.62 -15.69 32.03
C CYS A 314 -19.89 -16.03 32.82
N ALA A 315 -20.64 -15.00 33.23
CA ALA A 315 -21.80 -15.17 34.09
C ALA A 315 -22.99 -14.34 33.60
N LYS A 316 -24.21 -14.74 33.95
CA LYS A 316 -25.42 -13.99 33.59
C LYS A 316 -25.41 -12.64 34.31
N ASP A 317 -25.70 -11.58 33.56
CA ASP A 317 -25.90 -10.26 34.10
C ASP A 317 -27.29 -10.16 34.75
N GLU A 318 -27.35 -9.64 35.98
CA GLU A 318 -28.59 -9.58 36.76
C GLU A 318 -29.62 -8.59 36.20
N LEU A 319 -29.22 -7.64 35.35
CA LEU A 319 -30.09 -6.61 34.80
C LEU A 319 -30.81 -7.09 33.53
N ASP A 320 -30.09 -7.78 32.63
CA ASP A 320 -30.61 -8.18 31.32
C ASP A 320 -30.63 -9.69 31.07
N GLY A 321 -30.07 -10.50 31.99
CA GLY A 321 -30.05 -11.96 31.89
C GLY A 321 -29.09 -12.51 30.83
N ILE A 322 -28.27 -11.66 30.22
CA ILE A 322 -27.33 -12.02 29.16
C ILE A 322 -25.98 -12.40 29.77
N LEU A 323 -25.28 -13.37 29.17
CA LEU A 323 -23.93 -13.75 29.60
C LEU A 323 -22.93 -12.63 29.28
N LYS A 324 -22.24 -12.15 30.32
CA LYS A 324 -21.19 -11.13 30.21
C LYS A 324 -19.96 -11.53 31.04
N CYS A 325 -18.82 -10.99 30.64
CA CYS A 325 -17.60 -11.08 31.41
C CYS A 325 -17.75 -10.32 32.72
N ARG A 326 -17.50 -11.00 33.83
CA ARG A 326 -17.57 -10.44 35.18
C ARG A 326 -16.21 -10.49 35.85
N PRO A 327 -15.94 -9.63 36.85
CA PRO A 327 -14.83 -9.87 37.76
C PRO A 327 -14.91 -11.29 38.31
N ASN A 328 -13.76 -11.96 38.43
CA ASN A 328 -13.73 -13.24 39.10
C ASN A 328 -14.01 -13.02 40.60
N PRO A 329 -15.03 -13.66 41.19
CA PRO A 329 -15.40 -13.45 42.60
C PRO A 329 -14.35 -13.92 43.60
N ASN A 330 -13.40 -14.74 43.17
CA ASN A 330 -12.28 -15.18 44.01
C ASN A 330 -11.28 -14.03 44.19
N CYS A 331 -11.17 -13.16 43.19
CA CYS A 331 -10.19 -12.09 43.15
C CYS A 331 -10.67 -10.84 43.89
N GLY A 332 -9.98 -10.49 44.98
CA GLY A 332 -10.29 -9.37 45.87
C GLY A 332 -11.15 -9.75 47.07
N ASN A 333 -11.27 -11.05 47.36
CA ASN A 333 -12.02 -11.57 48.51
C ASN A 333 -11.15 -11.75 49.78
N GLY A 334 -9.84 -11.52 49.68
CA GLY A 334 -8.89 -11.60 50.80
C GLY A 334 -8.52 -13.02 51.20
N LYS A 335 -8.80 -14.02 50.35
CA LYS A 335 -8.50 -15.44 50.57
C LYS A 335 -7.66 -15.97 49.40
N HIS A 336 -6.97 -17.08 49.66
CA HIS A 336 -6.31 -17.83 48.60
C HIS A 336 -7.27 -18.93 48.15
N ASP A 337 -7.86 -18.76 46.97
CA ASP A 337 -8.73 -19.75 46.36
C ASP A 337 -7.93 -20.74 45.48
N ALA A 338 -8.52 -21.90 45.18
CA ALA A 338 -7.79 -23.04 44.58
C ALA A 338 -7.25 -22.79 43.16
N ASP A 339 -7.79 -21.79 42.46
CA ASP A 339 -7.43 -21.39 41.09
C ASP A 339 -6.52 -20.15 41.03
N GLU A 340 -6.18 -19.57 42.18
CA GLU A 340 -5.30 -18.40 42.32
C GLU A 340 -3.84 -18.79 42.57
N GLY A 341 -2.91 -17.92 42.16
CA GLY A 341 -1.49 -18.09 42.43
C GLY A 341 -1.17 -17.91 43.93
N ASP A 342 -1.68 -16.84 44.53
CA ASP A 342 -1.67 -16.50 45.95
C ASP A 342 -2.92 -15.62 46.21
N VAL A 343 -3.14 -15.16 47.44
CA VAL A 343 -4.30 -14.35 47.84
C VAL A 343 -4.55 -13.19 46.86
N ASP A 344 -5.70 -13.25 46.17
CA ASP A 344 -6.18 -12.25 45.22
C ASP A 344 -5.19 -11.94 44.07
N CYS A 345 -4.36 -12.90 43.65
CA CYS A 345 -3.42 -12.72 42.53
C CYS A 345 -3.19 -13.97 41.67
N GLY A 346 -2.65 -13.75 40.47
CA GLY A 346 -2.32 -14.79 39.49
C GLY A 346 -3.13 -14.63 38.20
N VAL A 347 -2.99 -15.58 37.28
CA VAL A 347 -3.62 -15.47 35.95
C VAL A 347 -5.14 -15.38 36.05
N VAL A 348 -5.74 -16.10 37.00
CA VAL A 348 -7.21 -16.11 37.16
C VAL A 348 -7.78 -14.77 37.65
N CYS A 349 -6.93 -13.93 38.25
CA CYS A 349 -7.26 -12.60 38.76
C CYS A 349 -6.78 -11.46 37.86
N ASN A 350 -6.09 -11.79 36.76
CA ASN A 350 -5.56 -10.82 35.80
C ASN A 350 -4.69 -9.72 36.46
N ASN A 351 -4.05 -10.05 37.58
CA ASN A 351 -3.06 -9.26 38.28
C ASN A 351 -1.92 -10.19 38.72
N ALA A 352 -0.69 -9.85 38.33
CA ALA A 352 0.46 -10.66 38.66
C ALA A 352 0.69 -10.73 40.18
N CYS A 353 1.02 -11.92 40.67
CA CYS A 353 1.55 -12.11 42.00
C CYS A 353 2.93 -11.48 42.13
N GLY A 354 3.13 -10.75 43.23
CA GLY A 354 4.41 -10.11 43.55
C GLY A 354 5.52 -11.10 43.87
N GLU A 355 6.74 -10.61 44.03
CA GLU A 355 7.87 -11.44 44.43
C GLU A 355 7.59 -12.18 45.75
N CYS A 356 8.02 -13.44 45.81
CA CYS A 356 7.83 -14.35 46.95
C CYS A 356 6.38 -14.75 47.29
N LYS A 357 5.41 -14.37 46.47
CA LYS A 357 4.05 -14.92 46.50
C LYS A 357 4.01 -16.31 45.87
N THR A 358 3.08 -17.16 46.32
CA THR A 358 2.88 -18.47 45.72
C THR A 358 2.39 -18.36 44.28
N CYS A 359 2.59 -19.42 43.50
CA CYS A 359 2.18 -19.47 42.10
C CYS A 359 1.90 -20.91 41.68
N ILE A 360 1.03 -21.08 40.68
CA ILE A 360 0.70 -22.37 40.07
C ILE A 360 1.51 -22.56 38.79
N ILE A 361 1.52 -21.51 37.95
CA ILE A 361 2.18 -21.43 36.64
C ILE A 361 3.01 -20.15 36.52
N HIS A 362 3.89 -20.10 35.52
CA HIS A 362 4.80 -18.96 35.30
C HIS A 362 4.06 -17.64 35.09
N ASP A 363 2.94 -17.68 34.36
CA ASP A 363 2.11 -16.52 34.04
C ASP A 363 1.41 -15.91 35.27
N ASP A 364 1.40 -16.61 36.42
CA ASP A 364 0.91 -16.01 37.67
C ASP A 364 1.85 -14.90 38.17
N CYS A 365 3.10 -14.89 37.71
CA CYS A 365 4.14 -13.96 38.14
C CYS A 365 4.27 -12.77 37.19
N GLY A 366 4.70 -11.63 37.75
CA GLY A 366 4.89 -10.41 36.97
C GLY A 366 6.06 -10.51 35.98
N SER A 367 6.10 -9.59 35.02
CA SER A 367 7.21 -9.51 34.06
C SER A 367 8.55 -9.44 34.78
N GLY A 368 9.46 -10.37 34.43
CA GLY A 368 10.76 -10.50 35.08
C GLY A 368 10.76 -11.40 36.32
N SER A 369 9.66 -12.10 36.63
CA SER A 369 9.61 -13.16 37.65
C SER A 369 9.08 -14.47 37.07
N ALA A 370 9.63 -15.58 37.56
CA ALA A 370 9.29 -16.93 37.18
C ALA A 370 8.65 -17.69 38.33
N CYS A 371 7.68 -18.55 38.03
CA CYS A 371 7.15 -19.49 39.03
C CYS A 371 8.10 -20.67 39.22
N VAL A 372 8.83 -20.69 40.34
CA VAL A 372 9.90 -21.66 40.62
C VAL A 372 9.75 -22.28 42.00
N LEU A 373 10.24 -23.52 42.18
CA LEU A 373 10.25 -24.18 43.49
C LEU A 373 11.30 -23.53 44.38
N ASP A 374 10.88 -23.10 45.58
CA ASP A 374 11.79 -22.62 46.62
C ASP A 374 12.42 -23.78 47.42
N ALA A 375 13.31 -23.43 48.36
CA ALA A 375 14.01 -24.40 49.21
C ALA A 375 13.07 -25.22 50.12
N ASP A 376 11.85 -24.74 50.35
CA ASP A 376 10.82 -25.40 51.16
C ASP A 376 9.89 -26.29 50.31
N GLY A 377 10.14 -26.37 49.00
CA GLY A 377 9.35 -27.15 48.05
C GLY A 377 8.05 -26.47 47.61
N VAL A 378 7.89 -25.17 47.85
CA VAL A 378 6.72 -24.38 47.46
C VAL A 378 7.03 -23.56 46.21
N LYS A 379 6.13 -23.57 45.24
CA LYS A 379 6.26 -22.72 44.05
C LYS A 379 6.01 -21.25 44.39
N LYS A 380 6.96 -20.37 44.10
CA LYS A 380 6.86 -18.93 44.33
C LYS A 380 7.37 -18.12 43.13
N CYS A 381 6.86 -16.91 42.99
CA CYS A 381 7.33 -15.94 42.00
C CYS A 381 8.69 -15.36 42.38
N ARG A 382 9.69 -15.50 41.49
CA ARG A 382 11.06 -15.00 41.70
C ARG A 382 11.70 -14.46 40.45
N ALA A 383 12.43 -13.35 40.58
CA ALA A 383 13.23 -12.80 39.50
C ALA A 383 14.56 -13.54 39.26
N ASP A 384 15.08 -14.20 40.29
CA ASP A 384 16.34 -14.92 40.25
C ASP A 384 16.17 -16.32 40.90
N VAL A 385 16.55 -17.36 40.16
CA VAL A 385 16.50 -18.76 40.63
C VAL A 385 17.59 -19.06 41.66
N ASP A 386 18.64 -18.24 41.74
CA ASP A 386 19.78 -18.42 42.64
C ASP A 386 19.71 -17.53 43.89
N ALA A 387 18.70 -16.64 43.99
CA ALA A 387 18.46 -15.86 45.20
C ALA A 387 18.00 -16.79 46.35
N GLY A 388 18.53 -16.57 47.56
CA GLY A 388 18.22 -17.37 48.76
C GLY A 388 16.71 -17.42 49.11
N ALA A 389 16.33 -18.21 50.13
CA ALA A 389 14.94 -18.42 50.55
C ALA A 389 14.16 -17.10 50.69
N CYS A 390 12.88 -17.12 50.29
CA CYS A 390 11.96 -16.00 50.43
C CYS A 390 11.79 -15.71 51.92
N SER A 391 12.62 -14.82 52.43
CA SER A 391 12.63 -14.45 53.84
C SER A 391 11.52 -13.43 53.99
N MET A 392 10.47 -13.77 54.75
CA MET A 392 9.39 -12.84 55.08
C MET A 392 10.01 -11.51 55.55
N PRO A 393 9.67 -10.35 54.97
CA PRO A 393 9.93 -9.11 55.66
C PRO A 393 9.03 -9.11 56.90
N ASP A 394 9.65 -9.04 58.07
CA ASP A 394 8.97 -8.84 59.34
C ASP A 394 7.89 -7.77 59.18
N ALA A 395 6.70 -8.06 59.72
CA ALA A 395 5.71 -7.04 60.00
C ALA A 395 6.27 -6.10 61.10
N GLY A 396 7.12 -5.15 60.74
CA GLY A 396 7.68 -4.19 61.69
C GLY A 396 8.75 -3.26 61.12
N GLY A 397 8.41 -1.97 61.00
CA GLY A 397 9.35 -0.86 60.81
C GLY A 397 9.59 -0.54 59.33
N GLY A 398 9.21 0.63 58.82
CA GLY A 398 9.75 1.91 59.25
C GLY A 398 10.82 2.31 58.23
N GLY A 399 10.46 3.20 57.31
CA GLY A 399 11.23 3.45 56.10
C GLY A 399 12.61 4.08 56.31
N ALA A 400 13.41 4.03 55.25
CA ALA A 400 14.30 5.10 54.83
C ALA A 400 14.76 4.80 53.40
N GLY A 401 14.22 5.54 52.44
CA GLY A 401 14.86 5.74 51.16
C GLY A 401 16.07 6.66 51.33
N GLY A 402 17.01 6.58 50.39
CA GLY A 402 18.08 7.57 50.25
C GLY A 402 19.42 6.96 49.89
N ALA A 403 19.57 6.56 48.62
CA ALA A 403 20.87 6.31 48.03
C ALA A 403 21.70 7.60 48.06
N GLY A 404 22.88 7.53 48.66
CA GLY A 404 23.92 8.55 48.55
C GLY A 404 24.59 8.49 47.17
N GLY A 405 24.85 9.66 46.61
CA GLY A 405 25.68 9.86 45.43
C GLY A 405 26.33 11.23 45.50
N ALA A 406 27.59 11.26 45.92
CA ALA A 406 28.39 12.45 46.14
C ALA A 406 28.85 13.11 44.82
N GLY A 407 28.93 14.44 44.83
CA GLY A 407 29.62 15.24 43.82
C GLY A 407 29.71 16.69 44.27
N GLY A 408 30.85 17.09 44.83
CA GLY A 408 31.07 18.45 45.36
C GLY A 408 31.63 19.44 44.33
N ALA A 409 31.49 20.73 44.62
CA ALA A 409 32.53 21.77 44.46
C ALA A 409 32.03 23.12 45.03
N GLY A 410 32.96 23.91 45.55
CA GLY A 410 32.71 25.05 46.45
C GLY A 410 32.25 26.36 45.81
N GLY A 411 32.04 27.37 46.66
CA GLY A 411 31.84 28.76 46.24
C GLY A 411 31.23 29.63 47.34
N ALA A 412 32.01 30.55 47.88
CA ALA A 412 31.73 31.36 49.06
C ALA A 412 30.74 32.53 48.84
N GLY A 413 30.10 32.97 49.94
CA GLY A 413 29.99 34.40 50.27
C GLY A 413 28.59 35.01 50.36
N GLY A 414 28.32 35.63 51.53
CA GLY A 414 27.59 36.92 51.57
C GLY A 414 26.19 36.93 52.18
N MET A 415 26.15 37.30 53.47
CA MET A 415 25.05 37.88 54.29
C MET A 415 24.26 39.02 53.61
N PRO A 416 23.16 39.55 54.20
CA PRO A 416 22.71 39.41 55.61
C PRO A 416 21.36 38.75 55.86
#